data_AF-A0A1Y7VLJ4-F1
#
_entry.id   AF-A0A1Y7VLJ4-F1
#
_cell.length_a   1.000
_cell.length_b   1.000
_cell.length_c   1.000
_cell.angle_alpha   90.00
_cell.angle_beta   90.00
_cell.angle_gamma   90.00
#
_symmetry.space_group_name_H-M   'P 1'
#
loop_
_entity.id
_entity.type
_entity.pdbx_description
1 polymer ?
#
loop_
_entity_poly.entity_id
_entity_poly.type
_entity_poly.pdbx_seq_one_letter_code
_entity_poly.pdbx_strand_id
1 'polypeptide(L)'
;MAFPISTFVFLVFWTLFHYDRSLVYPKGLDDFFPAWVNHAMHTSIFPFSLFETILRPHNYPSKKLGLTLLGAFNFAYIIRILWRYVQTG
;
A
#
# COMPACT_ATOMS: atom_id res chain seq x y z
N MET A 1 -10.37 2.32 -11.31
CA MET A 1 -9.58 1.29 -10.58
C MET A 1 -8.35 1.87 -9.87
N ALA A 2 -8.00 3.14 -10.08
CA ALA A 2 -6.83 3.77 -9.45
C ALA A 2 -6.90 3.83 -7.91
N PHE A 3 -8.08 4.08 -7.32
CA PHE A 3 -8.26 4.22 -5.87
C PHE A 3 -7.84 3.00 -5.01
N PRO A 4 -8.30 1.76 -5.25
CA PRO A 4 -7.87 0.62 -4.45
C PRO A 4 -6.38 0.32 -4.60
N ILE A 5 -5.80 0.57 -5.78
CA ILE A 5 -4.36 0.36 -6.03
C ILE A 5 -3.53 1.45 -5.33
N SER A 6 -3.91 2.71 -5.42
CA SER A 6 -3.23 3.82 -4.74
C SER A 6 -3.30 3.66 -3.22
N THR A 7 -4.45 3.23 -2.69
CA THR A 7 -4.62 2.91 -1.27
C THR A 7 -3.73 1.74 -0.83
N PHE A 8 -3.66 0.67 -1.61
CA PHE A 8 -2.80 -0.47 -1.33
C PHE A 8 -1.31 -0.08 -1.28
N VAL A 9 -0.83 0.61 -2.31
CA VAL A 9 0.58 1.06 -2.39
C VAL A 9 0.91 2.00 -1.25
N PHE A 10 0.02 2.95 -0.93
CA PHE A 10 0.17 3.86 0.21
C PHE A 10 0.28 3.09 1.53
N LEU A 11 -0.65 2.16 1.80
CA LEU A 11 -0.67 1.40 3.05
C LEU A 11 0.56 0.51 3.19
N VAL A 12 0.95 -0.22 2.14
CA VAL A 12 2.12 -1.10 2.16
C VAL A 12 3.39 -0.29 2.38
N PHE A 13 3.57 0.81 1.65
CA PHE A 13 4.74 1.67 1.80
C PHE A 13 4.88 2.20 3.22
N TRP A 14 3.84 2.84 3.77
CA TRP A 14 3.91 3.45 5.10
C TRP A 14 4.00 2.41 6.22
N THR A 15 3.35 1.25 6.07
CA THR A 15 3.47 0.14 7.02
C THR A 15 4.90 -0.38 7.08
N LEU A 16 5.52 -0.66 5.93
CA LEU A 16 6.92 -1.11 5.87
C LEU A 16 7.89 -0.03 6.36
N PHE A 17 7.66 1.22 5.96
CA PHE A 17 8.50 2.35 6.36
C PHE A 17 8.49 2.59 7.87
N HIS A 18 7.34 2.42 8.54
CA HIS A 18 7.25 2.50 10.01
C HIS A 18 7.76 1.24 10.73
N TYR A 19 7.58 0.06 10.13
CA TYR A 19 8.02 -1.20 10.72
C TYR A 19 9.55 -1.28 10.74
N ASP A 20 10.17 -1.15 9.56
CA ASP A 20 11.61 -1.05 9.42
C ASP A 20 11.93 -0.34 8.11
N ARG A 21 12.32 0.94 8.24
CA ARG A 21 12.64 1.77 7.09
C ARG A 21 13.77 1.16 6.25
N SER A 22 14.68 0.37 6.84
CA SER A 22 15.82 -0.22 6.14
C SER A 22 15.42 -1.26 5.10
N LEU A 23 14.20 -1.81 5.20
CA LEU A 23 13.59 -2.69 4.19
C LEU A 23 13.23 -1.95 2.90
N VAL A 24 12.99 -0.64 2.98
CA VAL A 24 12.59 0.19 1.84
C VAL A 24 13.76 1.05 1.37
N TYR A 25 14.48 1.68 2.30
CA TYR A 25 15.64 2.51 2.02
C TYR A 25 16.76 2.29 3.05
N PRO A 26 17.97 1.87 2.62
CA PRO A 26 19.10 1.72 3.51
C PRO A 26 19.63 3.08 3.99
N LYS A 27 20.27 3.09 5.17
CA LYS A 27 20.68 4.33 5.88
C LYS A 27 21.54 5.30 5.05
N GLY A 28 22.34 4.78 4.10
CA GLY A 28 23.18 5.60 3.23
C GLY A 28 22.42 6.48 2.23
N LEU A 29 21.11 6.31 2.08
CA LEU A 29 20.27 7.10 1.16
C LEU A 29 19.61 8.32 1.83
N ASP A 30 19.76 8.51 3.15
CA ASP A 30 19.17 9.66 3.86
C ASP A 30 19.71 11.01 3.41
N ASP A 31 21.00 11.05 3.04
CA ASP A 31 21.66 12.27 2.57
C ASP A 31 21.13 12.70 1.19
N PHE A 32 20.55 11.77 0.42
CA PHE A 32 20.03 12.03 -0.93
C PHE A 32 18.50 12.17 -0.95
N PHE A 33 17.76 11.43 -0.10
CA PHE A 33 16.31 11.47 -0.01
C PHE A 33 15.84 12.04 1.34
N PRO A 34 15.76 13.37 1.47
CA PRO A 34 15.25 13.98 2.68
C PRO A 34 13.76 13.65 2.89
N ALA A 35 13.35 13.59 4.16
CA ALA A 35 12.02 13.12 4.56
C ALA A 35 10.85 13.86 3.88
N TRP A 36 11.02 15.13 3.54
CA TRP A 36 10.00 15.92 2.85
C TRP A 36 9.79 15.44 1.40
N VAL A 37 10.85 15.05 0.69
CA VAL A 37 10.75 14.47 -0.67
C VAL A 37 10.05 13.13 -0.58
N ASN A 38 10.39 12.34 0.44
CA ASN A 38 9.75 11.05 0.67
C ASN A 38 8.22 11.19 0.86
N HIS A 39 7.78 12.13 1.70
CA HIS A 39 6.36 12.44 1.87
C HIS A 39 5.71 12.99 0.60
N ALA A 40 6.38 13.91 -0.10
CA ALA A 40 5.86 14.49 -1.34
C ALA A 40 5.62 13.43 -2.43
N MET A 41 6.45 12.40 -2.50
CA MET A 41 6.29 11.31 -3.46
C MET A 41 5.26 10.25 -3.02
N HIS A 42 5.31 9.82 -1.76
CA HIS A 42 4.56 8.64 -1.31
C HIS A 42 3.23 8.96 -0.62
N THR A 43 3.03 10.18 -0.10
CA THR A 43 1.76 10.60 0.48
C THR A 43 0.84 11.25 -0.55
N SER A 44 1.39 11.96 -1.55
CA SER A 44 0.60 12.79 -2.48
C SER A 44 -0.39 11.99 -3.32
N ILE A 45 -0.07 10.75 -3.69
CA ILE A 45 -0.90 9.93 -4.58
C ILE A 45 -2.27 9.55 -3.96
N PHE A 46 -2.34 9.47 -2.63
CA PHE A 46 -3.54 9.09 -1.89
C PHE A 46 -4.63 10.19 -1.87
N PRO A 47 -4.37 11.44 -1.44
CA PRO A 47 -5.36 12.51 -1.44
C PRO A 47 -5.83 12.86 -2.85
N PHE A 48 -4.96 12.84 -3.87
CA PHE A 48 -5.41 13.07 -5.26
C PHE A 48 -6.38 11.98 -5.73
N SER A 49 -6.08 10.71 -5.45
CA SER A 49 -6.95 9.59 -5.83
C SER A 49 -8.26 9.56 -5.02
N LEU A 50 -8.22 9.96 -3.75
CA LEU A 50 -9.40 10.13 -2.89
C LEU A 50 -10.28 11.28 -3.39
N PHE A 51 -9.69 12.42 -3.69
CA PHE A 51 -10.39 13.62 -4.19
C PHE A 51 -11.04 13.35 -5.55
N GLU A 52 -10.34 12.68 -6.46
CA GLU A 52 -10.90 12.25 -7.75
C GLU A 52 -12.12 11.32 -7.54
N THR A 53 -12.04 10.39 -6.58
CA THR A 53 -13.13 9.46 -6.27
C THR A 53 -14.34 10.17 -5.65
N ILE A 54 -14.13 11.22 -4.85
CA ILE A 54 -15.18 12.02 -4.23
C ILE A 54 -15.85 12.95 -5.26
N LEU A 55 -15.05 13.66 -6.07
CA LEU A 55 -15.54 14.65 -7.04
C LEU A 55 -16.15 14.04 -8.30
N ARG A 56 -15.66 12.88 -8.74
CA ARG A 56 -16.27 12.13 -9.84
C ARG A 56 -16.87 10.84 -9.29
N PRO A 57 -18.11 10.87 -8.76
CA PRO A 57 -18.85 9.67 -8.42
C PRO A 57 -19.19 8.93 -9.71
N HIS A 58 -18.23 8.16 -10.22
CA HIS A 58 -18.48 7.20 -11.28
C HIS A 58 -19.39 6.11 -10.70
N ASN A 59 -20.53 5.86 -11.36
CA ASN A 59 -21.36 4.67 -11.17
C ASN A 59 -20.59 3.42 -11.64
N TYR A 60 -19.58 3.04 -10.87
CA TYR A 60 -18.91 1.76 -11.04
C TYR A 60 -19.82 0.65 -10.51
N PRO A 61 -20.04 -0.45 -11.25
CA PRO A 61 -20.68 -1.63 -10.70
C PRO A 61 -19.90 -2.11 -9.48
N SER A 62 -20.63 -2.50 -8.43
CA SER A 62 -20.17 -2.91 -7.08
C SER A 62 -18.66 -3.12 -6.91
N LYS A 63 -17.95 -2.07 -6.48
CA LYS A 63 -16.51 -2.14 -6.12
C LYS A 63 -16.22 -3.03 -4.90
N LYS A 64 -17.26 -3.41 -4.13
CA LYS A 64 -17.14 -4.25 -2.94
C LYS A 64 -16.61 -5.63 -3.29
N LEU A 65 -17.11 -6.25 -4.36
CA LEU A 65 -16.68 -7.60 -4.75
C LEU A 65 -15.19 -7.66 -5.10
N GLY A 66 -14.71 -6.72 -5.92
CA GLY A 66 -13.31 -6.66 -6.32
C GLY A 66 -12.37 -6.41 -5.13
N LEU A 67 -12.77 -5.52 -4.21
CA LEU A 67 -12.00 -5.25 -2.99
C LEU A 67 -11.99 -6.47 -2.05
N THR A 68 -13.13 -7.16 -1.89
CA THR A 68 -13.23 -8.38 -1.08
C THR A 68 -12.40 -9.51 -1.66
N LEU A 69 -12.42 -9.71 -2.98
CA LEU A 69 -11.62 -10.74 -3.65
C LEU A 69 -10.12 -10.46 -3.52
N LEU A 70 -9.70 -9.20 -3.74
CA LEU A 70 -8.30 -8.81 -3.58
C LEU A 70 -7.82 -8.96 -2.13
N GLY A 71 -8.66 -8.56 -1.17
CA GLY A 71 -8.40 -8.75 0.25
C GLY A 71 -8.27 -10.24 0.60
N ALA A 72 -9.22 -11.07 0.18
CA ALA A 72 -9.20 -12.51 0.42
C ALA A 72 -7.95 -13.18 -0.17
N PHE A 73 -7.54 -12.79 -1.38
CA PHE A 73 -6.33 -13.31 -2.01
C PHE A 73 -5.07 -12.92 -1.24
N ASN A 74 -4.96 -11.67 -0.78
CA ASN A 74 -3.85 -11.21 0.05
C ASN A 74 -3.79 -11.94 1.40
N PHE A 75 -4.93 -12.13 2.07
CA PHE A 75 -5.01 -12.89 3.31
C PHE A 75 -4.58 -14.35 3.12
N ALA A 76 -5.03 -15.01 2.05
CA ALA A 76 -4.63 -16.37 1.73
C ALA A 76 -3.11 -16.49 1.51
N TYR A 77 -2.50 -15.49 0.84
CA TYR A 77 -1.06 -15.43 0.64
C TYR A 77 -0.28 -15.27 1.95
N ILE A 78 -0.72 -14.37 2.84
CA ILE A 78 -0.09 -14.18 4.16
C ILE A 78 -0.20 -15.45 5.00
N ILE A 79 -1.39 -16.07 5.05
CA ILE A 79 -1.60 -17.35 5.76
C ILE A 79 -0.64 -18.42 5.24
N ARG A 80 -0.46 -18.50 3.91
CA ARG A 80 0.45 -19.46 3.29
C ARG A 80 1.90 -19.23 3.69
N ILE A 81 2.35 -17.98 3.72
CA ILE A 81 3.71 -17.62 4.17
C ILE A 81 3.89 -17.99 5.64
N LEU A 82 2.95 -17.62 6.51
CA LEU A 82 3.02 -17.92 7.95
C LEU A 82 3.05 -19.43 8.21
N TRP A 83 2.25 -20.21 7.49
CA TRP A 83 2.27 -21.67 7.59
C TRP A 83 3.62 -22.28 7.20
N ARG A 84 4.23 -21.76 6.12
CA ARG A 84 5.56 -22.20 5.68
C ARG A 84 6.63 -21.84 6.71
N TYR A 85 6.54 -20.66 7.30
CA TYR A 85 7.45 -20.22 8.36
C TYR A 85 7.36 -21.15 9.59
N VAL A 86 6.16 -21.51 10.04
CA VAL A 86 5.96 -22.46 11.16
C VAL A 86 6.51 -23.86 10.85
N GLN A 87 6.49 -24.31 9.60
CA GLN A 87 7.03 -25.63 9.22
C GLN A 87 8.57 -25.66 9.08
N THR A 88 9.20 -24.51 8.85
CA THR A 88 10.65 -24.41 8.60
C THR A 88 11.44 -23.77 9.73
N GLY A 89 10.74 -23.23 10.74
CA GLY A 89 11.30 -22.77 12.01
C GLY A 89 11.50 -23.89 13.01
#